data_AF-A0A844FJ51-F1
#
_entry.id   AF-A0A844FJ51-F1
#
_cell.length_a   1.000
_cell.length_b   1.000
_cell.length_c   1.000
_cell.angle_alpha   90.00
_cell.angle_beta   90.00
_cell.angle_gamma   90.00
#
_symmetry.space_group_name_H-M   'P 1'
#
loop_
_entity.id
_entity.type
_entity.pdbx_description
1 polymer ?
#
loop_
_entity_poly.entity_id
_entity_poly.type
_entity_poly.pdbx_seq_one_letter_code
_entity_poly.pdbx_strand_id
1 'polypeptide(L)' 'MMKIFKNFLSKEVDLEGVTDEELKIALDQIGRDLVYNYLLFGQDVTVDMFIENLKRYLYLNSHL' A
#
# COMPACT_ATOMS: atom_id res chain seq x y z
N MET A 1 -11.82 -1.77 10.86
CA MET A 1 -10.94 -2.50 9.91
C MET A 1 -9.72 -1.65 9.53
N MET A 2 -9.91 -0.43 8.99
CA MET A 2 -8.81 0.48 8.64
C MET A 2 -7.85 0.79 9.81
N LYS A 3 -8.37 1.01 11.01
CA LYS A 3 -7.55 1.28 12.21
C LYS A 3 -6.55 0.17 12.57
N ILE A 4 -6.92 -1.10 12.33
CA ILE A 4 -6.05 -2.26 12.59
C ILE A 4 -4.95 -2.31 11.52
N PHE A 5 -5.32 -2.12 10.25
CA PHE A 5 -4.39 -2.05 9.14
C PHE A 5 -3.39 -0.89 9.30
N LYS A 6 -3.88 0.30 9.65
CA LYS A 6 -3.04 1.47 9.90
C LYS A 6 -2.04 1.23 11.02
N ASN A 7 -2.46 0.59 12.13
CA ASN A 7 -1.56 0.21 13.23
C ASN A 7 -0.53 -0.87 12.86
N PHE A 8 -0.87 -1.77 11.93
CA PHE A 8 0.09 -2.75 11.40
C PHE A 8 1.12 -2.05 10.51
N LEU A 9 0.64 -1.24 9.57
CA LEU A 9 1.47 -0.52 8.59
C LEU A 9 2.34 0.55 9.23
N SER A 10 1.88 1.21 10.29
CA SER A 10 2.66 2.22 11.02
C SER A 10 3.93 1.69 11.66
N LYS A 11 4.13 0.37 11.70
CA LYS A 11 5.39 -0.26 12.15
C LYS A 11 6.45 -0.31 11.05
N GLU A 12 6.02 -0.26 9.78
CA GLU A 12 6.86 -0.48 8.60
C GLU A 12 6.94 0.75 7.69
N VAL A 13 5.95 1.65 7.79
CA VAL A 13 5.76 2.83 6.96
C VAL A 13 5.43 4.01 7.87
N ASP A 14 6.08 5.15 7.64
CA ASP A 14 5.68 6.40 8.28
C ASP A 14 4.36 6.89 7.66
N LEU A 15 3.33 6.97 8.49
CA LEU A 15 1.97 7.38 8.12
C LEU A 15 1.58 8.70 8.80
N GLU A 16 2.54 9.41 9.39
CA GLU A 16 2.28 10.73 9.95
C GLU A 16 1.81 11.68 8.84
N GLY A 17 0.70 12.39 9.08
CA GLY A 17 0.07 13.25 8.08
C GLY A 17 -0.76 12.54 7.01
N VAL A 18 -0.69 11.20 6.89
CA VAL A 18 -1.50 10.43 5.93
C VAL A 18 -2.93 10.23 6.45
N THR A 19 -3.89 10.76 5.70
CA THR A 19 -5.31 10.58 5.98
C THR A 19 -5.75 9.15 5.72
N ASP A 20 -6.84 8.74 6.35
CA ASP A 20 -7.40 7.40 6.14
C ASP A 20 -7.89 7.19 4.70
N GLU A 21 -8.26 8.26 4.00
CA GLU A 21 -8.72 8.23 2.60
C GLU A 21 -7.56 8.02 1.63
N GLU A 22 -6.46 8.77 1.78
CA GLU A 22 -5.23 8.57 0.99
C GLU A 22 -4.67 7.16 1.18
N LEU A 23 -4.66 6.67 2.42
CA LEU A 23 -4.24 5.31 2.72
C LEU A 23 -5.14 4.28 2.03
N LYS A 24 -6.45 4.48 2.06
CA LYS A 24 -7.40 3.59 1.37
C LYS A 24 -7.16 3.58 -0.13
N ILE A 25 -7.00 4.75 -0.76
CA ILE A 25 -6.72 4.87 -2.20
C ILE A 25 -5.44 4.14 -2.55
N ALA A 26 -4.37 4.32 -1.77
CA ALA A 26 -3.10 3.64 -1.96
C ALA A 26 -3.25 2.11 -1.89
N LEU A 27 -3.92 1.62 -0.85
CA LEU A 27 -4.17 0.18 -0.66
C LEU A 27 -5.01 -0.41 -1.80
N ASP A 28 -6.03 0.31 -2.27
CA ASP A 28 -6.87 -0.12 -3.38
C ASP A 28 -6.06 -0.19 -4.69
N GLN A 29 -5.15 0.76 -4.92
CA GLN A 29 -4.29 0.76 -6.10
C GLN A 29 -3.32 -0.42 -6.09
N ILE A 30 -2.61 -0.60 -4.98
CA ILE A 30 -1.62 -1.67 -4.83
C ILE A 30 -2.31 -3.02 -4.88
N GLY A 31 -3.45 -3.18 -4.19
CA GLY A 31 -4.23 -4.41 -4.24
C GLY A 31 -4.61 -4.81 -5.67
N ARG A 32 -4.97 -3.85 -6.53
CA ARG A 32 -5.20 -4.11 -7.96
C ARG A 32 -3.93 -4.53 -8.68
N ASP A 33 -2.81 -3.85 -8.46
CA ASP A 33 -1.52 -4.19 -9.08
C ASP A 33 -1.03 -5.59 -8.67
N LEU A 34 -1.22 -5.97 -7.40
CA LEU A 34 -0.93 -7.31 -6.90
C LEU A 34 -1.76 -8.36 -7.62
N VAL A 35 -3.07 -8.12 -7.74
CA VAL A 35 -4.00 -9.02 -8.44
C VAL A 35 -3.63 -9.13 -9.91
N TYR A 36 -3.28 -8.03 -10.58
CA TYR A 36 -2.83 -8.07 -11.97
C TYR A 36 -1.51 -8.82 -12.13
N ASN A 37 -0.53 -8.61 -11.24
CA ASN A 37 0.76 -9.31 -11.33
C ASN A 37 0.60 -10.82 -11.16
N TYR A 38 -0.24 -11.25 -10.21
CA TYR A 38 -0.52 -12.66 -10.02
C TYR A 38 -1.29 -13.25 -11.20
N LEU A 39 -2.39 -12.60 -11.63
CA LEU A 39 -3.25 -13.15 -12.69
C LEU A 39 -2.61 -13.14 -14.07
N LEU A 40 -1.86 -12.09 -14.41
CA LEU A 40 -1.30 -11.91 -15.75
C LEU A 40 0.08 -12.56 -15.89
N PHE A 41 0.88 -12.56 -14.83
CA PHE A 41 2.28 -12.98 -14.89
C PHE A 41 2.62 -14.17 -14.00
N GLY A 42 1.67 -14.69 -13.21
CA GLY A 42 1.90 -15.78 -12.27
C GLY A 42 2.93 -15.42 -11.19
N GLN A 43 3.12 -14.13 -10.93
CA GLN A 43 4.09 -13.65 -9.95
C GLN A 43 3.43 -13.57 -8.58
N ASP A 44 3.90 -14.41 -7.67
CA ASP A 44 3.58 -14.26 -6.25
C ASP A 44 4.16 -12.96 -5.73
N VAL A 45 3.38 -12.26 -4.89
CA VAL A 45 3.84 -11.03 -4.26
C VAL A 45 4.01 -11.24 -2.77
N THR A 46 5.21 -10.97 -2.29
CA THR A 46 5.56 -11.07 -0.88
C THR A 46 5.09 -9.83 -0.11
N VAL A 47 5.01 -9.95 1.21
CA VAL A 47 4.69 -8.82 2.10
C VAL A 47 5.70 -7.68 1.91
N ASP A 48 6.99 -7.99 1.75
CA ASP A 48 8.03 -6.97 1.57
C ASP A 48 7.82 -6.17 0.28
N MET A 49 7.49 -6.84 -0.83
CA MET A 49 7.15 -6.18 -2.09
C MET A 49 5.91 -5.30 -1.97
N PHE A 50 4.90 -5.76 -1.24
CA PHE A 50 3.70 -4.98 -0.96
C PHE A 50 4.04 -3.70 -0.17
N ILE A 51 4.85 -3.81 0.88
CA ILE A 51 5.27 -2.66 1.70
C ILE A 51 6.09 -1.66 0.88
N GLU A 52 7.01 -2.13 0.04
CA GLU A 52 7.79 -1.25 -0.85
C GLU A 52 6.91 -0.51 -1.86
N ASN A 53 5.95 -1.20 -2.47
CA ASN A 53 5.00 -0.55 -3.39
C ASN A 53 4.11 0.46 -2.67
N LEU A 54 3.72 0.18 -1.43
CA LEU A 54 2.97 1.11 -0.58
C LEU A 54 3.75 2.38 -0.26
N LYS A 55 5.01 2.24 0.16
CA LYS A 55 5.89 3.39 0.40
C LYS A 55 6.03 4.26 -0.84
N ARG A 56 6.25 3.65 -2.01
CA ARG A 56 6.35 4.36 -3.29
C ARG A 56 5.07 5.12 -3.63
N TYR A 57 3.91 4.48 -3.47
CA TYR A 57 2.64 5.10 -3.78
C TYR A 57 2.34 6.29 -2.86
N LEU A 58 2.55 6.13 -1.55
CA LEU A 58 2.35 7.20 -0.59
C LEU A 58 3.34 8.36 -0.79
N TYR A 59 4.61 8.07 -1.10
CA TYR A 59 5.60 9.09 -1.43
C TYR A 59 5.26 9.88 -2.71
N LEU A 60 4.79 9.20 -3.76
CA LEU A 60 4.42 9.86 -5.01
C LEU A 60 3.16 10.73 -4.88
N ASN A 61 2.28 10.43 -3.92
CA ASN A 61 1.03 11.18 -3.71
C ASN A 61 1.09 12.19 -2.54
N SER A 62 2.15 12.20 -1.72
CA SER A 62 2.32 13.18 -0.64
C SER A 62 2.76 14.57 -1.11
N HIS A 63 2.88 14.78 -2.42
CA HIS A 63 3.32 16.03 -3.07
C HIS A 63 2.31 16.56 -4.11
N LEU A 64 1.06 16.09 -4.06
CA LEU A 64 -0.06 16.58 -4.88
C LEU A 64 -1.00 17.48 -4.08
#